data_AF-A0A034WVS4-F1
#
_entry.id   AF-A0A034WVS4-F1
#
_cell.length_a   1.000
_cell.length_b   1.000
_cell.length_c   1.000
_cell.angle_alpha   90.00
_cell.angle_beta   90.00
_cell.angle_gamma   90.00
#
_symmetry.space_group_name_H-M   'P 1'
#
loop_
_entity.id
_entity.type
_entity.pdbx_description
1 polymer ?
#
loop_
_entity_poly.entity_id
_entity_poly.type
_entity_poly.pdbx_seq_one_letter_code
_entity_poly.pdbx_strand_id
1 'polypeptide(L)'
;MNMDILNPQENDGIGLIIEPGYTWNEMREHVMNSCLKKKFHIILDGDPKTDEVYRKILDLLNSELNLDEITSLFVIVGTLYFIEATPLNMEWRTQLLQRTFNYTDTLSPMHLHLATKRLWTSLKKKETDVFNILELCNQMVIISETARAISICLMWTILSEITETPSEMYCFRQFMKLLEMLNNIENETLQEEENTKIVYILVRVLSYLINVILCDAQNEDIIKAGYRMYFKYTSSFLKQLLNWCENFKKTIDSCPKPKQIQTDWDLRMMITEHISFNIINVLQDRIEQMSAPDYT
;
A
#
# COMPACT_ATOMS: atom_id res chain seq x y z
N MET A 1 39.83 -16.41 23.80
CA MET A 1 38.53 -16.38 24.50
C MET A 1 37.56 -15.80 23.48
N ASN A 2 37.06 -16.67 22.60
CA ASN A 2 36.16 -16.28 21.51
C ASN A 2 34.74 -16.25 22.10
N MET A 3 34.12 -15.07 22.07
CA MET A 3 32.69 -14.96 22.33
C MET A 3 31.95 -15.34 21.05
N ASP A 4 31.12 -16.37 21.16
CA ASP A 4 30.14 -16.78 20.18
C ASP A 4 29.23 -15.61 19.83
N ILE A 5 29.31 -15.16 18.57
CA ILE A 5 28.30 -14.28 17.98
C ILE A 5 27.12 -15.18 17.64
N LEU A 6 26.09 -15.06 18.47
CA LEU A 6 24.79 -15.69 18.30
C LEU A 6 24.25 -15.49 16.87
N ASN A 7 23.83 -16.62 16.29
CA ASN A 7 23.06 -16.76 15.06
C ASN A 7 22.11 -15.58 14.80
N PRO A 8 22.10 -14.99 13.59
CA PRO A 8 20.99 -14.15 13.18
C PRO A 8 19.72 -15.01 13.19
N GLN A 9 18.70 -14.47 13.83
CA GLN A 9 17.38 -15.07 14.01
C GLN A 9 16.81 -15.60 12.69
N GLU A 10 16.10 -16.72 12.82
CA GLU A 10 15.28 -17.34 11.79
C GLU A 10 14.44 -16.28 11.08
N ASN A 11 14.70 -16.13 9.78
CA ASN A 11 13.97 -15.26 8.87
C ASN A 11 12.59 -15.88 8.65
N ASP A 12 11.59 -15.35 9.34
CA ASP A 12 10.19 -15.75 9.42
C ASP A 12 9.38 -15.43 8.15
N GLY A 13 10.04 -15.24 7.00
CA GLY A 13 9.39 -15.16 5.68
C GLY A 13 8.48 -13.95 5.44
N ILE A 14 8.32 -13.07 6.44
CA ILE A 14 7.50 -11.84 6.40
C ILE A 14 8.38 -10.59 6.19
N GLY A 15 9.68 -10.75 5.98
CA GLY A 15 10.54 -9.68 5.50
C GLY A 15 10.16 -9.28 4.08
N LEU A 16 9.25 -8.31 3.95
CA LEU A 16 9.03 -7.58 2.71
C LEU A 16 10.40 -7.14 2.20
N ILE A 17 10.77 -7.66 1.03
CA ILE A 17 12.04 -7.31 0.38
C ILE A 17 12.00 -5.80 0.19
N ILE A 18 12.73 -5.07 1.01
CA ILE A 18 13.00 -3.66 0.78
C ILE A 18 14.01 -3.65 -0.35
N GLU A 19 13.53 -3.74 -1.59
CA GLU A 19 14.39 -3.50 -2.73
C GLU A 19 14.69 -2.00 -2.76
N PRO A 20 15.97 -1.59 -2.71
CA PRO A 20 16.32 -0.23 -3.06
C PRO A 20 15.88 0.00 -4.51
N GLY A 21 14.71 0.59 -4.69
CA GLY A 21 14.10 0.73 -6.02
C GLY A 21 14.39 2.07 -6.68
N TYR A 22 14.64 3.10 -5.87
CA TYR A 22 14.73 4.49 -6.31
C TYR A 22 16.12 5.05 -6.10
N THR A 23 16.46 6.00 -6.97
CA THR A 23 17.78 6.62 -7.05
C THR A 23 17.73 8.09 -6.69
N TRP A 24 18.88 8.65 -6.33
CA TRP A 24 19.04 10.09 -6.16
C TRP A 24 18.72 10.90 -7.43
N ASN A 25 18.85 10.30 -8.61
CA ASN A 25 18.46 10.95 -9.87
C ASN A 25 16.94 11.09 -10.00
N GLU A 26 16.19 10.06 -9.62
CA GLU A 26 14.72 10.14 -9.59
C GLU A 26 14.25 11.14 -8.54
N MET A 27 14.89 11.17 -7.37
CA MET A 27 14.64 12.19 -6.36
C MET A 27 14.88 13.61 -6.90
N ARG A 28 15.99 13.83 -7.62
CA ARG A 28 16.28 15.12 -8.29
C ARG A 28 15.18 15.48 -9.29
N GLU A 29 14.74 14.54 -10.10
CA GLU A 29 13.66 14.74 -11.06
C GLU A 29 12.35 15.18 -10.36
N HIS A 30 11.96 14.48 -9.30
CA HIS A 30 10.77 14.84 -8.52
C HIS A 30 10.87 16.24 -7.92
N VAL A 31 12.02 16.59 -7.33
CA VAL A 31 12.27 17.94 -6.81
C VAL A 31 12.20 18.99 -7.92
N MET A 32 12.86 18.74 -9.06
CA MET A 32 12.90 19.66 -10.20
C MET A 32 11.53 19.95 -10.80
N ASN A 33 10.65 18.94 -10.81
CA ASN A 33 9.29 19.03 -11.35
C ASN A 33 8.25 19.49 -10.31
N SER A 34 8.68 19.82 -9.09
CA SER A 34 7.80 20.26 -8.01
C SER A 34 7.92 21.76 -7.72
N CYS A 35 6.95 22.30 -6.97
CA CYS A 35 7.03 23.65 -6.42
C CYS A 35 8.15 23.82 -5.38
N LEU A 36 8.74 22.73 -4.89
CA LEU A 36 9.79 22.71 -3.89
C LEU A 36 11.21 22.87 -4.46
N LYS A 37 11.36 22.96 -5.79
CA LYS A 37 12.67 23.13 -6.46
C LYS A 37 13.55 24.21 -5.83
N LYS A 38 12.98 25.38 -5.53
CA LYS A 38 13.71 26.51 -4.90
C LYS A 38 13.99 26.31 -3.40
N LYS A 39 13.35 25.32 -2.76
CA LYS A 39 13.51 25.01 -1.34
C LYS A 39 14.49 23.83 -1.12
N PHE A 40 14.87 23.09 -2.16
CA PHE A 40 15.72 21.88 -2.10
C PHE A 40 17.02 21.96 -2.93
N HIS A 41 17.77 23.07 -2.82
CA HIS A 41 19.06 23.22 -3.52
C HIS A 41 20.07 22.09 -3.24
N ILE A 42 20.04 21.52 -2.04
CA ILE A 42 20.96 20.46 -1.61
C ILE A 42 20.86 19.17 -2.45
N ILE A 43 19.67 18.90 -3.02
CA ILE A 43 19.45 17.76 -3.90
C ILE A 43 19.91 18.08 -5.33
N LEU A 44 19.81 19.35 -5.74
CA LEU A 44 20.02 19.79 -7.11
C LEU A 44 21.49 20.05 -7.46
N ASP A 45 22.25 20.60 -6.52
CA ASP A 45 23.56 21.19 -6.82
C ASP A 45 24.76 20.34 -6.34
N GLY A 46 24.54 19.09 -5.88
CA GLY A 46 25.60 18.26 -5.31
C GLY A 46 25.31 16.76 -5.24
N ASP A 47 26.13 16.06 -4.44
CA ASP A 47 25.96 14.65 -4.09
C ASP A 47 25.22 14.55 -2.74
N PRO A 48 23.88 14.38 -2.76
CA PRO A 48 23.07 14.50 -1.57
C PRO A 48 23.36 13.34 -0.60
N LYS A 49 23.59 13.68 0.66
CA LYS A 49 23.65 12.69 1.74
C LYS A 49 22.27 12.55 2.38
N THR A 50 21.87 11.31 2.65
CA THR A 50 20.58 10.97 3.28
C THR A 50 20.29 11.80 4.53
N ASP A 51 21.26 11.95 5.43
CA ASP A 51 21.10 12.73 6.67
C ASP A 51 20.86 14.23 6.43
N GLU A 52 21.50 14.80 5.40
CA GLU A 52 21.35 16.23 5.08
C GLU A 52 19.98 16.51 4.46
N VAL A 53 19.52 15.61 3.58
CA VAL A 53 18.18 15.66 2.99
C VAL A 53 17.11 15.48 4.07
N TYR A 54 17.32 14.53 4.99
CA TYR A 54 16.44 14.31 6.14
C TYR A 54 16.28 15.59 6.97
N ARG A 55 17.38 16.22 7.39
CA ARG A 55 17.35 17.46 8.17
C ARG A 55 16.64 18.57 7.39
N LYS A 56 16.90 18.68 6.09
CA LYS A 56 16.25 19.69 5.25
C LYS A 56 14.74 19.50 5.17
N ILE A 57 14.25 18.25 5.10
CA ILE A 57 12.82 17.95 5.14
C ILE A 57 12.23 18.36 6.49
N LEU A 58 12.90 18.03 7.60
CA LEU A 58 12.45 18.46 8.94
C LEU A 58 12.38 19.99 9.06
N ASP A 59 13.37 20.72 8.54
CA ASP A 59 13.35 22.19 8.53
C ASP A 59 12.14 22.75 7.77
N LEU A 60 11.75 22.10 6.66
CA LEU A 60 10.57 22.50 5.89
C LEU A 60 9.27 22.21 6.63
N LEU A 61 9.19 21.08 7.34
CA LEU A 61 8.04 20.75 8.18
C LEU A 61 7.91 21.70 9.39
N ASN A 62 8.96 22.46 9.73
CA ASN A 62 8.90 23.52 10.74
C ASN A 62 8.47 24.88 10.16
N SER A 63 8.21 24.97 8.85
CA SER A 63 7.73 26.17 8.17
C SER A 63 6.27 26.05 7.76
N GLU A 64 5.62 27.17 7.42
CA GLU A 64 4.29 27.14 6.80
C GLU A 64 4.40 26.68 5.34
N LEU A 65 3.74 25.56 5.04
CA LEU A 65 3.69 24.94 3.73
C LEU A 65 2.26 25.01 3.20
N ASN A 66 2.12 25.41 1.94
CA ASN A 66 0.83 25.30 1.27
C ASN A 66 0.55 23.87 0.81
N LEU A 67 -0.66 23.62 0.33
CA LEU A 67 -1.10 22.28 -0.09
C LEU A 67 -0.24 21.68 -1.22
N ASP A 68 0.18 22.50 -2.20
CA ASP A 68 1.01 22.00 -3.29
C ASP A 68 2.40 21.59 -2.80
N GLU A 69 2.94 22.33 -1.84
CA GLU A 69 4.22 22.04 -1.19
C GLU A 69 4.14 20.76 -0.37
N ILE A 70 3.11 20.58 0.47
CA ILE A 70 2.98 19.37 1.29
C ILE A 70 2.74 18.12 0.44
N THR A 71 1.92 18.20 -0.60
CA THR A 71 1.69 17.04 -1.49
C THR A 71 2.90 16.74 -2.37
N SER A 72 3.74 17.73 -2.68
CA SER A 72 5.06 17.50 -3.29
C SER A 72 6.03 16.84 -2.30
N LEU A 73 5.98 17.22 -1.01
CA LEU A 73 6.77 16.57 0.05
C LEU A 73 6.38 15.10 0.22
N PHE A 74 5.11 14.72 0.08
CA PHE A 74 4.69 13.31 0.11
C PHE A 74 5.44 12.48 -0.93
N VAL A 75 5.58 12.99 -2.16
CA VAL A 75 6.35 12.32 -3.23
C VAL A 75 7.82 12.21 -2.86
N ILE A 76 8.42 13.30 -2.41
CA ILE A 76 9.84 13.38 -2.03
C ILE A 76 10.16 12.38 -0.92
N VAL A 77 9.35 12.34 0.14
CA VAL A 77 9.55 11.44 1.28
C VAL A 77 9.22 9.99 0.91
N GLY A 78 8.17 9.76 0.11
CA GLY A 78 7.84 8.44 -0.42
C GLY A 78 8.96 7.86 -1.29
N THR A 79 9.64 8.71 -2.07
CA THR A 79 10.83 8.31 -2.86
C THR A 79 12.03 8.04 -1.95
N LEU A 80 12.33 8.96 -1.03
CA LEU A 80 13.43 8.85 -0.08
C LEU A 80 13.31 7.61 0.81
N TYR A 81 12.09 7.16 1.10
CA TYR A 81 11.84 5.93 1.85
C TYR A 81 12.53 4.69 1.25
N PHE A 82 12.80 4.68 -0.05
CA PHE A 82 13.42 3.55 -0.74
C PHE A 82 14.88 3.78 -1.14
N ILE A 83 15.38 5.02 -1.07
CA ILE A 83 16.77 5.33 -1.42
C ILE A 83 17.69 4.80 -0.32
N GLU A 84 18.68 4.00 -0.70
CA GLU A 84 19.66 3.40 0.21
C GLU A 84 19.01 2.67 1.40
N ALA A 85 17.82 2.11 1.19
CA ALA A 85 17.03 1.54 2.25
C ALA A 85 17.67 0.25 2.79
N THR A 86 17.83 0.19 4.11
CA THR A 86 18.39 -0.96 4.84
C THR A 86 17.55 -1.23 6.10
N PRO A 87 17.64 -2.43 6.69
CA PRO A 87 17.01 -2.69 7.98
C PRO A 87 17.47 -1.73 9.09
N LEU A 88 18.75 -1.34 9.07
CA LEU A 88 19.36 -0.44 10.06
C LEU A 88 18.77 0.98 10.04
N ASN A 89 18.21 1.39 8.90
CA ASN A 89 17.74 2.75 8.67
C ASN A 89 16.22 2.84 8.57
N MET A 90 15.50 1.75 8.84
CA MET A 90 14.03 1.68 8.77
C MET A 90 13.35 2.64 9.76
N GLU A 91 13.87 2.76 10.97
CA GLU A 91 13.24 3.56 12.03
C GLU A 91 13.09 5.04 11.63
N TRP A 92 14.18 5.70 11.24
CA TRP A 92 14.10 7.12 10.88
C TRP A 92 13.30 7.34 9.59
N ARG A 93 13.32 6.38 8.65
CA ARG A 93 12.52 6.45 7.42
C ARG A 93 11.03 6.45 7.73
N THR A 94 10.59 5.56 8.62
CA THR A 94 9.20 5.51 9.09
C THR A 94 8.84 6.76 9.91
N GLN A 95 9.74 7.25 10.77
CA GLN A 95 9.51 8.51 11.50
C GLN A 95 9.40 9.71 10.56
N LEU A 96 10.17 9.75 9.49
CA LEU A 96 10.09 10.83 8.49
C LEU A 96 8.75 10.80 7.78
N LEU A 97 8.32 9.63 7.29
CA LEU A 97 6.98 9.46 6.74
C LEU A 97 5.92 9.95 7.72
N GLN A 98 5.98 9.51 8.97
CA GLN A 98 5.02 9.88 10.00
C GLN A 98 4.96 11.39 10.20
N ARG A 99 6.10 12.07 10.34
CA ARG A 99 6.14 13.53 10.50
C ARG A 99 5.59 14.28 9.29
N THR A 100 5.92 13.81 8.10
CA THR A 100 5.46 14.44 6.85
C THR A 100 3.96 14.27 6.65
N PHE A 101 3.41 13.07 6.83
CA PHE A 101 1.98 12.84 6.64
C PHE A 101 1.10 13.33 7.80
N ASN A 102 1.66 13.60 8.99
CA ASN A 102 0.96 14.27 10.10
C ASN A 102 1.02 15.80 10.02
N TYR A 103 1.70 16.38 9.03
CA TYR A 103 1.77 17.83 8.87
C TYR A 103 0.40 18.46 8.56
N THR A 104 -0.50 17.71 7.93
CA THR A 104 -1.85 18.14 7.58
C THR A 104 -2.87 17.19 8.16
N ASP A 105 -4.00 17.76 8.62
CA ASP A 105 -5.22 17.02 8.89
C ASP A 105 -5.72 16.29 7.64
N THR A 106 -6.65 15.36 7.84
CA THR A 106 -7.27 14.57 6.77
C THR A 106 -7.72 15.46 5.60
N LEU A 107 -7.16 15.19 4.42
CA LEU A 107 -7.38 15.97 3.21
C LEU A 107 -8.84 15.91 2.74
N SER A 108 -9.32 17.00 2.13
CA SER A 108 -10.59 17.00 1.39
C SER A 108 -10.53 16.04 0.18
N PRO A 109 -11.68 15.57 -0.36
CA PRO A 109 -11.68 14.57 -1.43
C PRO A 109 -10.86 14.95 -2.68
N MET A 110 -10.90 16.23 -3.07
CA MET A 110 -10.14 16.72 -4.23
C MET A 110 -8.63 16.79 -3.93
N HIS A 111 -8.26 17.19 -2.71
CA HIS A 111 -6.86 17.25 -2.29
C HIS A 111 -6.27 15.85 -2.11
N LEU A 112 -7.08 14.91 -1.61
CA LEU A 112 -6.72 13.49 -1.53
C LEU A 112 -6.50 12.89 -2.92
N HIS A 113 -7.38 13.20 -3.88
CA HIS A 113 -7.19 12.82 -5.28
C HIS A 113 -5.86 13.34 -5.84
N LEU A 114 -5.57 14.63 -5.64
CA LEU A 114 -4.33 15.24 -6.13
C LEU A 114 -3.09 14.60 -5.50
N ALA A 115 -3.10 14.40 -4.18
CA ALA A 115 -1.99 13.78 -3.43
C ALA A 115 -1.74 12.35 -3.90
N THR A 116 -2.80 11.54 -3.99
CA THR A 116 -2.72 10.14 -4.44
C THR A 116 -2.24 10.06 -5.89
N LYS A 117 -2.80 10.90 -6.78
CA LYS A 117 -2.37 10.96 -8.18
C LYS A 117 -0.89 11.30 -8.29
N ARG A 118 -0.42 12.32 -7.56
CA ARG A 118 1.00 12.74 -7.58
C ARG A 118 1.92 11.63 -7.11
N LEU A 119 1.59 10.96 -6.00
CA LEU A 119 2.34 9.81 -5.50
C LEU A 119 2.36 8.67 -6.52
N TRP A 120 1.19 8.30 -7.04
CA TRP A 120 1.05 7.24 -8.03
C TRP A 120 1.91 7.50 -9.26
N THR A 121 1.74 8.65 -9.92
CA THR A 121 2.45 8.97 -11.16
C THR A 121 3.96 9.15 -10.96
N SER A 122 4.39 9.48 -9.75
CA SER A 122 5.81 9.70 -9.45
C SER A 122 6.52 8.40 -9.10
N LEU A 123 5.87 7.53 -8.33
CA LEU A 123 6.43 6.27 -7.86
C LEU A 123 6.26 5.14 -8.88
N LYS A 124 5.13 5.06 -9.59
CA LYS A 124 4.86 4.03 -10.59
C LYS A 124 5.52 4.39 -11.94
N LYS A 125 6.84 4.22 -12.07
CA LYS A 125 7.56 4.43 -13.35
C LYS A 125 7.69 3.13 -14.14
N LYS A 126 7.78 2.00 -13.44
CA LYS A 126 7.94 0.64 -13.97
C LYS A 126 6.86 -0.28 -13.40
N GLU A 127 6.68 -1.44 -14.03
CA GLU A 127 5.77 -2.48 -13.51
C GLU A 127 6.17 -2.95 -12.12
N THR A 128 7.46 -3.14 -11.89
CA THR A 128 8.05 -3.60 -10.62
C THR A 128 7.83 -2.66 -9.43
N ASP A 129 7.58 -1.37 -9.68
CA ASP A 129 7.45 -0.37 -8.60
C ASP A 129 6.19 -0.56 -7.76
N VAL A 130 5.23 -1.39 -8.23
CA VAL A 130 4.03 -1.74 -7.45
C VAL A 130 4.39 -2.38 -6.12
N PHE A 131 5.44 -3.20 -6.05
CA PHE A 131 5.86 -3.81 -4.79
C PHE A 131 6.33 -2.77 -3.77
N ASN A 132 7.07 -1.75 -4.22
CA ASN A 132 7.47 -0.64 -3.37
C ASN A 132 6.25 0.19 -2.94
N ILE A 133 5.29 0.44 -3.84
CA ILE A 133 4.06 1.15 -3.47
C ILE A 133 3.24 0.37 -2.45
N LEU A 134 3.13 -0.96 -2.60
CA LEU A 134 2.49 -1.84 -1.62
C LEU A 134 3.17 -1.76 -0.25
N GLU A 135 4.51 -1.80 -0.22
CA GLU A 135 5.27 -1.66 1.02
C GLU A 135 5.05 -0.30 1.67
N LEU A 136 5.13 0.77 0.89
CA LEU A 136 4.86 2.13 1.37
C LEU A 136 3.46 2.23 1.97
N CYS A 137 2.44 1.63 1.33
CA CYS A 137 1.08 1.62 1.86
C CYS A 137 0.95 0.89 3.20
N ASN A 138 1.65 -0.23 3.38
CA ASN A 138 1.66 -0.96 4.66
C ASN A 138 2.25 -0.12 5.80
N GLN A 139 3.23 0.73 5.51
CA GLN A 139 3.77 1.68 6.49
C GLN A 139 2.80 2.85 6.70
N MET A 140 2.23 3.38 5.61
CA MET A 140 1.34 4.53 5.65
C MET A 140 0.06 4.30 6.46
N VAL A 141 -0.47 3.06 6.47
CA VAL A 141 -1.73 2.74 7.15
C VAL A 141 -1.72 3.03 8.66
N ILE A 142 -0.55 2.87 9.30
CA ILE A 142 -0.39 2.95 10.76
C ILE A 142 0.17 4.28 11.27
N ILE A 143 0.72 5.14 10.40
CA ILE A 143 1.48 6.33 10.83
C ILE A 143 0.64 7.61 10.93
N SER A 144 -0.41 7.75 10.11
CA SER A 144 -1.37 8.87 10.20
C SER A 144 -2.65 8.60 9.42
N GLU A 145 -3.71 9.34 9.73
CA GLU A 145 -4.99 9.30 9.02
C GLU A 145 -4.85 9.73 7.55
N THR A 146 -4.13 10.81 7.29
CA THR A 146 -3.86 11.29 5.92
C THR A 146 -3.10 10.25 5.12
N ALA A 147 -2.07 9.64 5.70
CA ALA A 147 -1.31 8.57 5.07
C ALA A 147 -2.21 7.36 4.79
N ARG A 148 -3.05 6.97 5.74
CA ARG A 148 -4.03 5.92 5.56
C ARG A 148 -5.01 6.21 4.43
N ALA A 149 -5.62 7.38 4.38
CA ALA A 149 -6.55 7.74 3.32
C ALA A 149 -5.90 7.63 1.93
N ILE A 150 -4.67 8.12 1.79
CA ILE A 150 -3.88 8.03 0.56
C ILE A 150 -3.57 6.57 0.21
N SER A 151 -3.10 5.77 1.17
CA SER A 151 -2.78 4.36 0.94
C SER A 151 -4.00 3.52 0.52
N ILE A 152 -5.19 3.78 1.07
CA ILE A 152 -6.44 3.14 0.61
C ILE A 152 -6.70 3.51 -0.86
N CYS A 153 -6.51 4.78 -1.23
CA CYS A 153 -6.71 5.24 -2.60
C CYS A 153 -5.66 4.65 -3.57
N LEU A 154 -4.41 4.48 -3.14
CA LEU A 154 -3.37 3.78 -3.91
C LEU A 154 -3.72 2.30 -4.12
N MET A 155 -4.25 1.62 -3.09
CA MET A 155 -4.68 0.22 -3.19
C MET A 155 -5.84 0.05 -4.17
N TRP A 156 -6.82 0.95 -4.16
CA TRP A 156 -7.87 0.99 -5.17
C TRP A 156 -7.33 1.27 -6.58
N THR A 157 -6.28 2.09 -6.69
CA THR A 157 -5.63 2.38 -7.98
C THR A 157 -4.94 1.14 -8.55
N ILE A 158 -4.19 0.41 -7.72
CA ILE A 158 -3.56 -0.86 -8.12
C ILE A 158 -4.63 -1.87 -8.54
N LEU A 159 -5.71 -1.99 -7.75
CA LEU A 159 -6.81 -2.89 -8.11
C LEU A 159 -7.42 -2.51 -9.48
N SER A 160 -7.64 -1.21 -9.72
CA SER A 160 -8.14 -0.71 -10.99
C SER A 160 -7.26 -1.08 -12.18
N GLU A 161 -5.93 -1.09 -12.02
CA GLU A 161 -5.02 -1.57 -13.08
C GLU A 161 -5.18 -3.07 -13.32
N ILE A 162 -5.22 -3.87 -12.24
CA ILE A 162 -5.35 -5.34 -12.34
C ILE A 162 -6.69 -5.74 -12.96
N THR A 163 -7.77 -5.03 -12.64
CA THR A 163 -9.13 -5.34 -13.11
C THR A 163 -9.50 -4.58 -14.39
N GLU A 164 -8.52 -3.93 -15.03
CA GLU A 164 -8.69 -3.08 -16.22
C GLU A 164 -9.87 -2.10 -16.12
N THR A 165 -10.14 -1.62 -14.90
CA THR A 165 -11.30 -0.79 -14.61
C THR A 165 -10.86 0.67 -14.57
N PRO A 166 -11.31 1.51 -15.52
CA PRO A 166 -10.82 2.87 -15.65
C PRO A 166 -10.98 3.66 -14.35
N SER A 167 -9.91 4.35 -13.96
CA SER A 167 -9.90 5.22 -12.79
C SER A 167 -9.90 6.67 -13.22
N GLU A 168 -11.10 7.26 -13.25
CA GLU A 168 -11.27 8.70 -13.52
C GLU A 168 -10.70 9.55 -12.37
N MET A 169 -10.73 9.01 -11.14
CA MET A 169 -10.21 9.67 -9.95
C MET A 169 -9.46 8.69 -9.02
N TYR A 170 -8.27 9.11 -8.59
CA TYR A 170 -7.46 8.50 -7.52
C TYR A 170 -8.06 8.77 -6.12
N CYS A 171 -9.28 8.31 -5.87
CA CYS A 171 -10.00 8.57 -4.61
C CYS A 171 -10.59 7.29 -4.01
N PHE A 172 -11.25 7.44 -2.86
CA PHE A 172 -11.98 6.34 -2.25
C PHE A 172 -13.05 5.80 -3.20
N ARG A 173 -13.19 4.47 -3.21
CA ARG A 173 -14.30 3.75 -3.83
C ARG A 173 -15.15 3.10 -2.75
N GLN A 174 -16.45 2.98 -3.00
CA GLN A 174 -17.32 2.27 -2.07
C GLN A 174 -16.87 0.83 -1.96
N PHE A 175 -16.74 0.30 -0.75
CA PHE A 175 -16.27 -1.07 -0.57
C PHE A 175 -17.11 -2.10 -1.32
N MET A 176 -18.42 -1.84 -1.45
CA MET A 176 -19.32 -2.70 -2.23
C MET A 176 -18.98 -2.79 -3.73
N LYS A 177 -18.21 -1.84 -4.29
CA LYS A 177 -17.70 -1.90 -5.68
C LYS A 177 -16.56 -2.92 -5.85
N LEU A 178 -15.98 -3.43 -4.77
CA LEU A 178 -14.89 -4.40 -4.84
C LEU A 178 -15.29 -5.63 -5.66
N LEU A 179 -16.45 -6.21 -5.37
CA LEU A 179 -16.90 -7.43 -6.04
C LEU A 179 -17.16 -7.21 -7.53
N GLU A 180 -17.69 -6.03 -7.90
CA GLU A 180 -17.90 -5.66 -9.31
C GLU A 180 -16.56 -5.62 -10.08
N MET A 181 -15.52 -5.03 -9.48
CA MET A 181 -14.18 -4.98 -10.09
C MET A 181 -13.56 -6.38 -10.19
N LEU A 182 -13.69 -7.20 -9.15
CA LEU A 182 -13.13 -8.56 -9.12
C LEU A 182 -13.78 -9.50 -10.13
N ASN A 183 -15.06 -9.31 -10.43
CA ASN A 183 -15.78 -10.09 -11.44
C ASN A 183 -15.33 -9.79 -12.88
N ASN A 184 -14.51 -8.75 -13.10
CA ASN A 184 -13.91 -8.49 -14.41
C ASN A 184 -12.67 -9.37 -14.68
N ILE A 185 -12.16 -10.08 -13.68
CA ILE A 185 -10.98 -10.94 -13.84
C ILE A 185 -11.45 -12.34 -14.31
N GLU A 186 -10.94 -12.77 -15.45
CA GLU A 186 -11.19 -14.13 -15.97
C GLU A 186 -10.40 -15.17 -15.17
N ASN A 187 -11.00 -16.34 -14.94
CA ASN A 187 -10.36 -17.40 -14.14
C ASN A 187 -9.09 -17.91 -14.83
N GLU A 188 -9.11 -17.97 -16.16
CA GLU A 188 -8.01 -18.40 -17.00
C GLU A 188 -6.76 -17.52 -16.75
N THR A 189 -6.94 -16.20 -16.71
CA THR A 189 -5.87 -15.23 -16.41
C THR A 189 -5.22 -15.48 -15.05
N LEU A 190 -6.01 -15.87 -14.04
CA LEU A 190 -5.51 -16.16 -12.69
C LEU A 190 -4.69 -17.46 -12.62
N GLN A 191 -4.87 -18.37 -13.57
CA GLN A 191 -4.20 -19.66 -13.60
C GLN A 191 -2.88 -19.64 -14.37
N GLU A 192 -2.70 -18.69 -15.28
CA GLU A 192 -1.50 -18.53 -16.09
C GLU A 192 -0.24 -18.35 -15.23
N GLU A 193 0.83 -19.08 -15.58
CA GLU A 193 2.10 -19.09 -14.83
C GLU A 193 2.75 -17.69 -14.81
N GLU A 194 2.69 -16.98 -15.93
CA GLU A 194 3.20 -15.62 -16.09
C GLU A 194 2.50 -14.59 -15.19
N ASN A 195 1.24 -14.85 -14.81
CA ASN A 195 0.45 -13.94 -13.99
C ASN A 195 0.60 -14.17 -12.49
N THR A 196 1.44 -15.12 -12.05
CA THR A 196 1.64 -15.42 -10.62
C THR A 196 1.97 -14.17 -9.78
N LYS A 197 2.78 -13.25 -10.33
CA LYS A 197 3.11 -11.98 -9.68
C LYS A 197 1.89 -11.05 -9.54
N ILE A 198 1.06 -10.95 -10.57
CA ILE A 198 -0.17 -10.16 -10.56
C ILE A 198 -1.15 -10.74 -9.53
N VAL A 199 -1.28 -12.07 -9.49
CA VAL A 199 -2.09 -12.77 -8.47
C VAL A 199 -1.59 -12.46 -7.07
N TYR A 200 -0.29 -12.48 -6.84
CA TYR A 200 0.28 -12.11 -5.54
C TYR A 200 -0.06 -10.66 -5.17
N ILE A 201 0.11 -9.70 -6.09
CA ILE A 201 -0.25 -8.29 -5.87
C ILE A 201 -1.74 -8.16 -5.56
N LEU A 202 -2.62 -8.82 -6.31
CA LEU A 202 -4.07 -8.84 -6.10
C LEU A 202 -4.41 -9.29 -4.67
N VAL A 203 -3.80 -10.39 -4.21
CA VAL A 203 -4.02 -10.94 -2.87
C VAL A 203 -3.56 -9.96 -1.78
N ARG A 204 -2.42 -9.29 -1.97
CA ARG A 204 -1.94 -8.26 -1.05
C ARG A 204 -2.88 -7.06 -0.98
N VAL A 205 -3.37 -6.59 -2.14
CA VAL A 205 -4.34 -5.49 -2.23
C VAL A 205 -5.66 -5.86 -1.56
N LEU A 206 -6.18 -7.07 -1.83
CA LEU A 206 -7.42 -7.55 -1.23
C LEU A 206 -7.32 -7.68 0.29
N SER A 207 -6.26 -8.32 0.75
CA SER A 207 -5.97 -8.43 2.18
C SER A 207 -5.91 -7.04 2.83
N TYR A 208 -5.20 -6.09 2.22
CA TYR A 208 -5.12 -4.73 2.72
C TYR A 208 -6.50 -4.06 2.82
N LEU A 209 -7.26 -4.01 1.71
CA LEU A 209 -8.55 -3.32 1.66
C LEU A 209 -9.55 -3.94 2.64
N ILE A 210 -9.60 -5.26 2.73
CA ILE A 210 -10.50 -5.99 3.64
C ILE A 210 -10.14 -5.68 5.09
N ASN A 211 -8.86 -5.81 5.48
CA ASN A 211 -8.44 -5.57 6.87
C ASN A 211 -8.66 -4.12 7.27
N VAL A 212 -8.26 -3.16 6.43
CA VAL A 212 -8.43 -1.73 6.73
C VAL A 212 -9.90 -1.38 6.85
N ILE A 213 -10.81 -1.94 6.04
CA ILE A 213 -12.23 -1.56 6.06
C ILE A 213 -13.02 -2.29 7.16
N LEU A 214 -12.70 -3.56 7.44
CA LEU A 214 -13.48 -4.40 8.35
C LEU A 214 -12.96 -4.42 9.79
N CYS A 215 -11.66 -4.29 10.00
CA CYS A 215 -11.02 -4.53 11.30
C CYS A 215 -10.47 -3.25 11.94
N ASP A 216 -10.27 -2.18 11.17
CA ASP A 216 -9.55 -1.02 11.66
C ASP A 216 -10.48 0.01 12.32
N ALA A 217 -10.47 0.01 13.67
CA ALA A 217 -11.17 0.99 14.49
C ALA A 217 -10.66 2.43 14.30
N GLN A 218 -9.47 2.62 13.73
CA GLN A 218 -8.86 3.95 13.55
C GLN A 218 -9.37 4.67 12.29
N ASN A 219 -10.44 4.16 11.63
CA ASN A 219 -11.11 4.86 10.53
C ASN A 219 -12.12 5.92 10.99
N GLU A 220 -12.36 6.07 12.30
CA GLU A 220 -13.37 7.01 12.80
C GLU A 220 -13.15 8.44 12.30
N ASP A 221 -11.92 8.92 12.27
CA ASP A 221 -11.62 10.31 11.90
C ASP A 221 -11.72 10.52 10.38
N ILE A 222 -11.34 9.52 9.58
CA ILE A 222 -11.63 9.48 8.14
C ILE A 222 -13.15 9.51 7.91
N ILE A 223 -13.93 8.76 8.69
CA ILE A 223 -15.41 8.77 8.61
C ILE A 223 -15.97 10.15 8.97
N LYS A 224 -15.46 10.80 10.03
CA LYS A 224 -15.84 12.16 10.45
C LYS A 224 -15.48 13.20 9.40
N ALA A 225 -14.38 13.02 8.66
CA ALA A 225 -13.95 13.88 7.57
C ALA A 225 -14.83 13.77 6.30
N GLY A 226 -15.90 12.98 6.33
CA GLY A 226 -16.91 12.90 5.27
C GLY A 226 -16.85 11.65 4.40
N TYR A 227 -15.96 10.70 4.72
CA TYR A 227 -15.74 9.49 3.91
C TYR A 227 -16.60 8.29 4.33
N ARG A 228 -17.62 8.49 5.18
CA ARG A 228 -18.46 7.41 5.73
C ARG A 228 -19.00 6.43 4.69
N MET A 229 -19.44 6.92 3.53
CA MET A 229 -20.09 6.08 2.52
C MET A 229 -19.15 5.04 1.91
N TYR A 230 -17.83 5.26 1.98
CA TYR A 230 -16.84 4.36 1.40
C TYR A 230 -16.61 3.10 2.24
N PHE A 231 -16.87 3.19 3.55
CA PHE A 231 -16.75 2.08 4.52
C PHE A 231 -18.07 1.34 4.74
N LYS A 232 -19.13 1.67 3.99
CA LYS A 232 -20.43 0.98 4.12
C LYS A 232 -20.41 -0.36 3.37
N TYR A 233 -20.95 -1.38 4.03
CA TYR A 233 -21.16 -2.71 3.50
C TYR A 233 -22.38 -3.38 4.15
N THR A 234 -22.81 -4.50 3.58
CA THR A 234 -23.92 -5.32 4.10
C THR A 234 -23.45 -6.75 4.34
N SER A 235 -24.12 -7.48 5.23
CA SER A 235 -23.82 -8.91 5.46
C SER A 235 -23.98 -9.73 4.17
N SER A 236 -24.98 -9.42 3.34
CA SER A 236 -25.16 -10.06 2.03
C SER A 236 -23.97 -9.85 1.10
N PHE A 237 -23.46 -8.62 1.03
CA PHE A 237 -22.26 -8.31 0.25
C PHE A 237 -21.04 -9.08 0.76
N LEU A 238 -20.81 -9.12 2.08
CA LEU A 238 -19.66 -9.85 2.64
C LEU A 238 -19.73 -11.35 2.34
N LYS A 239 -20.92 -11.96 2.38
CA LYS A 239 -21.10 -13.37 2.01
C LYS A 239 -20.78 -13.64 0.54
N GLN A 240 -21.15 -12.72 -0.36
CA GLN A 240 -20.81 -12.83 -1.78
C GLN A 240 -19.31 -12.68 -2.00
N LEU A 241 -18.68 -11.72 -1.32
CA LEU A 241 -17.22 -11.52 -1.37
C LEU A 241 -16.47 -12.73 -0.82
N LEU A 242 -16.93 -13.31 0.29
CA LEU A 242 -16.37 -14.55 0.86
C LEU A 242 -16.43 -15.69 -0.14
N ASN A 243 -17.59 -15.93 -0.76
CA ASN A 243 -17.74 -16.97 -1.78
C ASN A 243 -16.82 -16.72 -2.99
N TRP A 244 -16.65 -15.46 -3.42
CA TRP A 244 -15.68 -15.12 -4.46
C TRP A 244 -14.26 -15.49 -4.04
N CYS A 245 -13.82 -15.12 -2.83
CA CYS A 245 -12.49 -15.43 -2.32
C CYS A 245 -12.24 -16.94 -2.15
N GLU A 246 -13.24 -17.70 -1.71
CA GLU A 246 -13.15 -19.16 -1.62
C GLU A 246 -13.01 -19.82 -3.00
N ASN A 247 -13.74 -19.32 -4.00
CA ASN A 247 -13.60 -19.82 -5.38
C ASN A 247 -12.26 -19.40 -5.99
N PHE A 248 -11.83 -18.16 -5.76
CA PHE A 248 -10.52 -17.68 -6.17
C PHE A 248 -9.40 -18.55 -5.60
N LYS A 249 -9.44 -18.86 -4.29
CA LYS A 249 -8.49 -19.79 -3.68
C LYS A 249 -8.48 -21.15 -4.37
N LYS A 250 -9.64 -21.76 -4.63
CA LYS A 250 -9.75 -23.04 -5.34
C LYS A 250 -9.17 -22.95 -6.76
N THR A 251 -9.37 -21.85 -7.47
CA THR A 251 -8.80 -21.60 -8.79
C THR A 251 -7.26 -21.61 -8.73
N ILE A 252 -6.66 -20.98 -7.72
CA ILE A 252 -5.20 -20.99 -7.53
C ILE A 252 -4.69 -22.36 -7.08
N ASP A 253 -5.36 -23.02 -6.13
CA ASP A 253 -4.99 -24.36 -5.63
C ASP A 253 -5.05 -25.44 -6.73
N SER A 254 -5.96 -25.28 -7.71
CA SER A 254 -6.13 -26.22 -8.83
C SER A 254 -5.16 -26.01 -9.98
N CYS A 255 -4.30 -24.99 -9.92
CA CYS A 255 -3.30 -24.74 -10.94
C CYS A 255 -2.32 -25.93 -11.03
N PRO A 256 -2.01 -26.42 -12.24
CA PRO A 256 -1.03 -27.48 -12.41
C PRO A 256 0.33 -27.02 -11.87
N LYS A 257 1.11 -27.97 -11.32
CA LYS A 257 2.46 -27.68 -10.85
C LYS A 257 3.28 -27.04 -11.98
N PRO A 258 3.93 -25.88 -11.73
CA PRO A 258 4.71 -25.18 -12.75
C PRO A 258 5.79 -26.12 -13.27
N LYS A 259 6.03 -26.07 -14.58
CA LYS A 259 6.90 -27.05 -15.27
C LYS A 259 8.38 -26.79 -15.01
N GLN A 260 8.76 -25.60 -14.57
CA GLN A 260 10.17 -25.20 -14.57
C GLN A 260 10.72 -24.63 -13.26
N ILE A 261 9.92 -24.28 -12.26
CA ILE A 261 10.44 -23.51 -11.11
C ILE A 261 9.77 -23.91 -9.78
N GLN A 262 10.56 -24.47 -8.84
CA GLN A 262 10.10 -24.81 -7.48
C GLN A 262 9.66 -23.56 -6.68
N THR A 263 10.33 -22.42 -6.87
CA THR A 263 10.01 -21.17 -6.15
C THR A 263 8.64 -20.58 -6.50
N ASP A 264 8.13 -20.81 -7.71
CA ASP A 264 6.78 -20.34 -8.10
C ASP A 264 5.68 -21.20 -7.48
N TRP A 265 5.98 -22.49 -7.22
CA TRP A 265 5.10 -23.36 -6.46
C TRP A 265 5.02 -22.95 -4.99
N ASP A 266 6.16 -22.66 -4.36
CA ASP A 266 6.22 -22.19 -2.97
C ASP A 266 5.50 -20.84 -2.80
N LEU A 267 5.64 -19.93 -3.77
CA LEU A 267 4.90 -18.67 -3.81
C LEU A 267 3.38 -18.89 -3.92
N ARG A 268 2.93 -19.86 -4.73
CA ARG A 268 1.50 -20.19 -4.85
C ARG A 268 0.92 -20.78 -3.56
N MET A 269 1.66 -21.62 -2.86
CA MET A 269 1.23 -22.11 -1.53
C MET A 269 1.14 -20.96 -0.52
N MET A 270 2.15 -20.07 -0.51
CA MET A 270 2.11 -18.87 0.34
C MET A 270 0.90 -17.99 0.02
N ILE A 271 0.56 -17.82 -1.26
CA ILE A 271 -0.63 -17.08 -1.69
C ILE A 271 -1.90 -17.72 -1.11
N THR A 272 -2.07 -19.03 -1.21
CA THR A 272 -3.31 -19.71 -0.80
C THR A 272 -3.47 -19.78 0.71
N GLU A 273 -2.37 -19.89 1.44
CA GLU A 273 -2.31 -19.69 2.90
C GLU A 273 -2.70 -18.25 3.28
N HIS A 274 -2.13 -17.24 2.60
CA HIS A 274 -2.45 -15.83 2.85
C HIS A 274 -3.94 -15.53 2.60
N ILE A 275 -4.52 -16.07 1.52
CA ILE A 275 -5.97 -15.93 1.25
C ILE A 275 -6.78 -16.55 2.39
N SER A 276 -6.35 -17.69 2.93
CA SER A 276 -7.07 -18.36 4.02
C SER A 276 -7.04 -17.52 5.30
N PHE A 277 -5.85 -17.16 5.77
CA PHE A 277 -5.68 -16.51 7.08
C PHE A 277 -6.04 -15.03 7.08
N ASN A 278 -5.66 -14.28 6.04
CA ASN A 278 -5.74 -12.82 6.05
C ASN A 278 -6.93 -12.25 5.26
N ILE A 279 -7.72 -13.11 4.60
CA ILE A 279 -8.89 -12.70 3.82
C ILE A 279 -10.13 -13.50 4.25
N ILE A 280 -10.13 -14.83 4.06
CA ILE A 280 -11.30 -15.68 4.31
C ILE A 280 -11.69 -15.66 5.78
N ASN A 281 -10.76 -15.92 6.70
CA ASN A 281 -11.05 -15.91 8.14
C ASN A 281 -11.57 -14.53 8.60
N VAL A 282 -10.94 -13.45 8.14
CA VAL A 282 -11.37 -12.07 8.47
C VAL A 282 -12.81 -11.80 8.01
N LEU A 283 -13.18 -12.24 6.81
CA LEU A 283 -14.54 -12.11 6.29
C LEU A 283 -15.54 -12.95 7.10
N GLN A 284 -15.18 -14.20 7.42
CA GLN A 284 -16.01 -15.11 8.23
C GLN A 284 -16.28 -14.52 9.61
N ASP A 285 -15.23 -14.14 10.34
CA ASP A 285 -15.32 -13.52 11.67
C ASP A 285 -16.24 -12.30 11.64
N ARG A 286 -16.10 -11.45 10.61
CA ARG A 286 -16.93 -10.24 10.49
C ARG A 286 -18.39 -10.56 10.17
N ILE A 287 -18.67 -11.55 9.33
CA ILE A 287 -20.03 -11.99 9.01
C ILE A 287 -20.71 -12.57 10.27
N GLU A 288 -19.99 -13.34 11.07
CA GLU A 288 -20.47 -13.91 12.33
C GLU A 288 -20.81 -12.81 13.35
N GLN A 289 -19.91 -11.85 13.55
CA GLN A 289 -20.15 -10.68 14.40
C GLN A 289 -21.41 -9.91 14.00
N MET A 290 -21.67 -9.74 12.70
CA MET A 290 -22.87 -9.06 12.19
C MET A 290 -24.15 -9.90 12.34
N SER A 291 -24.04 -11.21 12.55
CA SER A 291 -25.15 -12.15 12.67
C SER A 291 -25.49 -12.49 14.11
N ALA A 292 -24.61 -12.16 15.06
CA ALA A 292 -24.86 -12.33 16.48
C ALA A 292 -26.02 -11.41 16.93
N PRO A 293 -27.01 -11.91 17.70
CA PRO A 293 -28.00 -11.05 18.32
C PRO A 293 -27.28 -10.09 19.29
N ASP A 294 -27.66 -8.81 19.29
CA ASP A 294 -27.24 -7.87 20.32
C ASP A 294 -27.75 -8.36 21.69
N TYR A 295 -26.88 -9.02 22.45
CA TYR A 295 -27.12 -9.30 23.86
C TYR A 295 -26.65 -8.09 24.68
N THR A 296 -27.42 -7.01 24.62
CA THR A 296 -27.32 -5.86 25.53
C THR A 296 -28.69 -5.49 26.06
#